data_AF-A0A521ZW88-F1
#
_entry.id   AF-A0A521ZW88-F1
#
_cell.length_a   1.000
_cell.length_b   1.000
_cell.length_c   1.000
_cell.angle_alpha   90.00
_cell.angle_beta   90.00
_cell.angle_gamma   90.00
#
_symmetry.space_group_name_H-M   'P 1'
#
loop_
_entity.id
_entity.type
_entity.pdbx_description
1 polymer ?
#
loop_
_entity_poly.entity_id
_entity_poly.type
_entity_poly.pdbx_seq_one_letter_code
_entity_poly.pdbx_strand_id
1 'polypeptide(L)'
;MTTRHTPRRAGPRPSSALLAGLILLTAAIYGLISSSYPISLIRQEVPISTRWIMQAVSSDFLMGDAAAVRQIILNYTRGFAGIGAHTLFGGLALTLCALQFITPLRRFSPRLHRVLGWAAAISIGLAMTGAMSYLWLTPAKDGPSGEPFAAALWVQAITTLMALGLAIKSARQRDYKAHMGWMTLLMASLMNAPTLRLESVVVGRLLPLNGFQANAGLAVILMPQMVWLMAWWMRRIGQLDLPLLRPQLTLSMPFIQALTTMGSLLVLHEGVLAPWGWDALAHWRTADTLLPTLAAPWALSTAALLWYLPGELQHVQSGSPIRMHILALMAASALGAALLISPPQAHSPVNLIGQQFYWAAHAAYTLAMATGCLLWRQTGPALVPWRIMVLTNALLPGLCLPFGLGLAWTGWSLSAIQTSALTLSWGFVAWHGFASAYGLPLPGGAVQAAPTGKSCAQL
;
A
#
# COMPACT_ATOMS: atom_id res chain seq x y z
N MET A 1 -16.91 -44.57 26.09
CA MET A 1 -16.05 -43.96 25.05
C MET A 1 -16.91 -43.04 24.19
N THR A 2 -16.93 -41.74 24.48
CA THR A 2 -17.57 -40.74 23.61
C THR A 2 -16.60 -40.36 22.51
N THR A 3 -16.84 -40.83 21.29
CA THR A 3 -16.12 -40.42 20.08
C THR A 3 -16.34 -38.92 19.89
N ARG A 4 -15.34 -38.10 20.23
CA ARG A 4 -15.35 -36.68 19.87
C ARG A 4 -15.27 -36.59 18.35
N HIS A 5 -16.40 -36.34 17.69
CA HIS A 5 -16.41 -35.90 16.31
C HIS A 5 -15.64 -34.58 16.23
N THR A 6 -14.41 -34.63 15.72
CA THR A 6 -13.68 -33.43 15.35
C THR A 6 -14.44 -32.79 14.18
N PRO A 7 -14.98 -31.58 14.34
CA PRO A 7 -15.71 -30.93 13.27
C PRO A 7 -14.79 -30.80 12.06
N ARG A 8 -15.23 -31.37 10.93
CA ARG A 8 -14.50 -31.32 9.66
C ARG A 8 -14.26 -29.85 9.33
N ARG A 9 -12.98 -29.41 9.28
CA ARG A 9 -12.64 -28.02 8.97
C ARG A 9 -13.26 -27.67 7.61
N ALA A 10 -14.20 -26.72 7.61
CA ALA A 10 -14.78 -26.22 6.37
C ALA A 10 -13.66 -25.62 5.52
N GLY A 11 -13.55 -26.08 4.28
CA GLY A 11 -12.62 -25.51 3.29
C GLY A 11 -12.98 -24.06 2.95
N PRO A 12 -12.12 -23.36 2.18
CA PRO A 12 -12.47 -22.04 1.68
C PRO A 12 -13.72 -22.11 0.82
N ARG A 13 -14.54 -21.05 0.84
CA ARG A 13 -15.65 -20.94 -0.11
C ARG A 13 -15.07 -20.93 -1.53
N PRO A 14 -15.69 -21.62 -2.50
CA PRO A 14 -15.18 -21.69 -3.87
C PRO A 14 -14.86 -20.33 -4.50
N SER A 15 -15.70 -19.32 -4.25
CA SER A 15 -15.49 -17.96 -4.75
C SER A 15 -14.23 -17.28 -4.20
N SER A 16 -13.92 -17.48 -2.91
CA SER A 16 -12.69 -16.95 -2.31
C SER A 16 -11.44 -17.63 -2.88
N ALA A 17 -11.50 -18.94 -3.11
CA ALA A 17 -10.39 -19.68 -3.72
C ALA A 17 -10.15 -19.25 -5.17
N LEU A 18 -11.24 -19.07 -5.95
CA LEU A 18 -11.16 -18.57 -7.33
C LEU A 18 -10.54 -17.17 -7.38
N LEU A 19 -11.01 -16.22 -6.56
CA LEU A 19 -10.46 -14.86 -6.55
C LEU A 19 -8.98 -14.86 -6.14
N ALA A 20 -8.59 -15.63 -5.12
CA ALA A 20 -7.19 -15.78 -4.77
C ALA A 20 -6.36 -16.38 -5.92
N GLY A 21 -6.88 -17.39 -6.61
CA GLY A 21 -6.26 -17.98 -7.79
C GLY A 21 -6.07 -16.98 -8.92
N LEU A 22 -7.08 -16.13 -9.20
CA LEU A 22 -7.00 -15.08 -10.20
C LEU A 22 -5.93 -14.04 -9.86
N ILE A 23 -5.85 -13.59 -8.60
CA ILE A 23 -4.82 -12.63 -8.14
C ILE A 23 -3.41 -13.21 -8.39
N LEU A 24 -3.19 -14.46 -7.99
CA LEU A 24 -1.90 -15.14 -8.17
C LEU A 24 -1.58 -15.39 -9.65
N LEU A 25 -2.58 -15.70 -10.46
CA LEU A 25 -2.42 -15.89 -11.91
C LEU A 25 -2.05 -14.57 -12.60
N THR A 26 -2.75 -13.47 -12.27
CA THR A 26 -2.41 -12.14 -12.78
C THR A 26 -0.98 -11.77 -12.42
N ALA A 27 -0.56 -12.03 -11.17
CA ALA A 27 0.81 -11.82 -10.73
C ALA A 27 1.82 -12.61 -11.58
N ALA A 28 1.57 -13.91 -11.80
CA ALA A 28 2.46 -14.78 -12.56
C ALA A 28 2.54 -14.38 -14.05
N ILE A 29 1.40 -14.11 -14.70
CA ILE A 29 1.35 -13.69 -16.10
C ILE A 29 2.08 -12.36 -16.28
N TYR A 30 1.77 -11.37 -15.43
CA TYR A 30 2.45 -10.09 -15.48
C TYR A 30 3.94 -10.21 -15.21
N GLY A 31 4.33 -11.08 -14.28
CA GLY A 31 5.73 -11.36 -13.97
C GLY A 31 6.50 -11.87 -15.20
N LEU A 32 5.93 -12.82 -15.95
CA LEU A 32 6.51 -13.31 -17.20
C LEU A 32 6.61 -12.21 -18.26
N ILE A 33 5.55 -11.43 -18.46
CA ILE A 33 5.55 -10.31 -19.41
C ILE A 33 6.63 -9.29 -19.04
N SER A 34 6.70 -8.90 -17.77
CA SER A 34 7.69 -7.93 -17.26
C SER A 34 9.11 -8.45 -17.39
N SER A 35 9.34 -9.75 -17.27
CA SER A 35 10.69 -10.33 -17.39
C SER A 35 11.28 -10.19 -18.80
N SER A 36 10.42 -10.04 -19.82
CA SER A 36 10.84 -9.80 -21.22
C SER A 36 11.24 -8.36 -21.52
N TYR A 37 10.96 -7.42 -20.60
CA TYR A 37 11.16 -5.99 -20.81
C TYR A 37 12.58 -5.59 -21.23
N PRO A 38 13.66 -6.11 -20.61
CA PRO A 38 15.02 -5.75 -21.03
C PRO A 38 15.35 -6.22 -22.45
N ILE A 39 14.77 -7.34 -22.89
CA ILE A 39 14.97 -7.85 -24.25
C ILE A 39 14.37 -6.88 -25.26
N SER A 40 13.14 -6.38 -24.99
CA SER A 40 12.51 -5.36 -25.82
C SER A 40 13.34 -4.08 -25.86
N LEU A 41 13.88 -3.62 -24.72
CA LEU A 41 14.76 -2.45 -24.69
C LEU A 41 16.04 -2.64 -25.52
N ILE A 42 16.71 -3.81 -25.43
CA ILE A 42 17.91 -4.13 -26.22
C ILE A 42 17.60 -4.11 -27.72
N ARG A 43 16.42 -4.63 -28.11
CA ARG A 43 15.97 -4.65 -29.50
C ARG A 43 15.36 -3.34 -29.98
N GLN A 44 15.27 -2.32 -29.12
CA GLN A 44 14.57 -1.06 -29.39
C GLN A 44 13.11 -1.27 -29.80
N GLU A 45 12.47 -2.31 -29.28
CA GLU A 45 11.07 -2.63 -29.49
C GLU A 45 10.21 -2.09 -28.35
N VAL A 46 8.94 -1.79 -28.65
CA VAL A 46 7.97 -1.43 -27.60
C VAL A 46 7.69 -2.67 -26.73
N PRO A 47 7.90 -2.61 -25.41
CA PRO A 47 7.65 -3.73 -24.51
C PRO A 47 6.21 -4.27 -24.62
N ILE A 48 6.04 -5.57 -24.43
CA ILE A 48 4.73 -6.24 -24.57
C ILE A 48 3.66 -5.60 -23.67
N SER A 49 3.99 -5.31 -22.41
CA SER A 49 3.07 -4.65 -21.47
C SER A 49 2.65 -3.26 -21.95
N THR A 50 3.58 -2.49 -22.52
CA THR A 50 3.31 -1.16 -23.09
C THR A 50 2.41 -1.28 -24.32
N ARG A 51 2.67 -2.22 -25.23
CA ARG A 51 1.81 -2.48 -26.40
C ARG A 51 0.37 -2.84 -26.00
N TRP A 52 0.22 -3.67 -24.97
CA TRP A 52 -1.10 -4.02 -24.44
C TRP A 52 -1.86 -2.78 -23.94
N ILE A 53 -1.21 -1.89 -23.18
CA ILE A 53 -1.84 -0.65 -22.72
C ILE A 53 -2.18 0.27 -23.91
N MET A 54 -1.30 0.40 -24.90
CA MET A 54 -1.56 1.19 -26.10
C MET A 54 -2.79 0.68 -26.87
N GLN A 55 -2.95 -0.64 -26.98
CA GLN A 55 -4.11 -1.27 -27.60
C GLN A 55 -5.38 -1.12 -26.75
N ALA A 56 -5.24 -1.19 -25.44
CA ALA A 56 -6.36 -1.10 -24.51
C ALA A 56 -6.85 0.34 -24.34
N VAL A 57 -5.98 1.34 -24.42
CA VAL A 57 -6.31 2.75 -24.20
C VAL A 57 -6.12 3.54 -25.49
N SER A 58 -4.89 3.97 -25.77
CA SER A 58 -4.45 4.61 -27.01
C SER A 58 -2.93 4.73 -27.02
N SER A 59 -2.33 4.98 -28.19
CA SER A 59 -0.93 5.40 -28.29
C SER A 59 -0.70 6.72 -27.57
N ASP A 60 -1.62 7.67 -27.72
CA ASP A 60 -1.47 9.04 -27.20
C ASP A 60 -1.46 9.08 -25.68
N PHE A 61 -2.15 8.14 -25.01
CA PHE A 61 -2.08 7.98 -23.57
C PHE A 61 -0.65 7.78 -23.07
N LEU A 62 0.16 6.98 -23.78
CA LEU A 62 1.54 6.69 -23.38
C LEU A 62 2.59 7.56 -24.07
N MET A 63 2.31 7.98 -25.31
CA MET A 63 3.28 8.61 -26.21
C MET A 63 2.94 10.05 -26.58
N GLY A 64 1.82 10.60 -26.09
CA GLY A 64 1.33 11.93 -26.47
C GLY A 64 2.22 13.09 -26.03
N ASP A 65 3.11 12.88 -25.06
CA ASP A 65 4.13 13.85 -24.65
C ASP A 65 5.52 13.39 -25.14
N ALA A 66 5.89 13.86 -26.34
CA ALA A 66 7.16 13.50 -26.97
C ALA A 66 8.38 13.91 -26.13
N ALA A 67 8.31 15.01 -25.37
CA ALA A 67 9.40 15.47 -24.53
C ALA A 67 9.60 14.52 -23.34
N ALA A 68 8.51 14.17 -22.65
CA ALA A 68 8.55 13.21 -21.56
C ALA A 68 9.01 11.81 -22.03
N VAL A 69 8.52 11.34 -23.18
CA VAL A 69 8.96 10.06 -23.77
C VAL A 69 10.46 10.08 -24.07
N ARG A 70 10.97 11.15 -24.69
CA ARG A 70 12.40 11.31 -24.96
C ARG A 70 13.22 11.28 -23.67
N GLN A 71 12.74 11.94 -22.62
CA GLN A 71 13.42 11.94 -21.32
C GLN A 71 13.46 10.54 -20.69
N ILE A 72 12.37 9.76 -20.77
CA ILE A 72 12.37 8.36 -20.32
C ILE A 72 13.41 7.55 -21.06
N ILE A 73 13.47 7.66 -22.39
CA ILE A 73 14.43 6.92 -23.21
C ILE A 73 15.85 7.23 -22.74
N LEU A 74 16.18 8.52 -22.57
CA LEU A 74 17.49 8.93 -22.05
C LEU A 74 17.79 8.33 -20.66
N ASN A 75 16.82 8.35 -19.75
CA ASN A 75 16.98 7.79 -18.41
C ASN A 75 17.13 6.27 -18.44
N TYR A 76 16.38 5.58 -19.29
CA TYR A 76 16.49 4.13 -19.48
C TYR A 76 17.82 3.74 -20.10
N THR A 77 18.38 4.55 -21.01
CA THR A 77 19.72 4.33 -21.53
C THR A 77 20.77 4.50 -20.44
N ARG A 78 20.70 5.59 -19.66
CA ARG A 78 21.65 5.87 -18.55
C ARG A 78 21.59 4.81 -17.45
N GLY A 79 20.39 4.41 -17.07
CA GLY A 79 20.12 3.47 -15.98
C GLY A 79 19.80 2.05 -16.46
N PHE A 80 20.21 1.67 -17.67
CA PHE A 80 19.79 0.43 -18.33
C PHE A 80 20.00 -0.81 -17.45
N ALA A 81 21.19 -0.94 -16.85
CA ALA A 81 21.49 -2.06 -15.98
C ALA A 81 20.55 -2.14 -14.77
N GLY A 82 20.23 -0.99 -14.16
CA GLY A 82 19.33 -0.91 -13.01
C GLY A 82 17.89 -1.27 -13.37
N ILE A 83 17.32 -0.61 -14.39
CA ILE A 83 15.93 -0.87 -14.80
C ILE A 83 15.78 -2.25 -15.45
N GLY A 84 16.80 -2.72 -16.15
CA GLY A 84 16.86 -4.06 -16.74
C GLY A 84 16.86 -5.15 -15.66
N ALA A 85 17.73 -5.02 -14.66
CA ALA A 85 17.74 -5.91 -13.50
C ALA A 85 16.39 -5.86 -12.75
N HIS A 86 15.87 -4.66 -12.51
CA HIS A 86 14.57 -4.48 -11.84
C HIS A 86 13.44 -5.21 -12.57
N THR A 87 13.29 -5.00 -13.86
CA THR A 87 12.17 -5.56 -14.63
C THR A 87 12.29 -7.07 -14.85
N LEU A 88 13.51 -7.57 -15.11
CA LEU A 88 13.79 -9.00 -15.23
C LEU A 88 13.53 -9.73 -13.91
N PHE A 89 14.29 -9.37 -12.88
CA PHE A 89 14.23 -10.06 -11.59
C PHE A 89 12.96 -9.72 -10.83
N GLY A 90 12.35 -8.55 -11.04
CA GLY A 90 11.04 -8.20 -10.50
C GLY A 90 9.93 -9.05 -11.10
N GLY A 91 10.00 -9.31 -12.41
CA GLY A 91 9.09 -10.24 -13.08
C GLY A 91 9.21 -11.66 -12.55
N LEU A 92 10.44 -12.17 -12.43
CA LEU A 92 10.72 -13.49 -11.84
C LEU A 92 10.29 -13.56 -10.37
N ALA A 93 10.58 -12.52 -9.59
CA ALA A 93 10.18 -12.41 -8.19
C ALA A 93 8.67 -12.52 -8.02
N LEU A 94 7.89 -11.79 -8.82
CA LEU A 94 6.43 -11.80 -8.76
C LEU A 94 5.87 -13.20 -9.05
N THR A 95 6.37 -13.86 -10.11
CA THR A 95 5.98 -15.23 -10.47
C THR A 95 6.35 -16.24 -9.38
N LEU A 96 7.59 -16.23 -8.91
CA LEU A 96 8.07 -17.17 -7.90
C LEU A 96 7.42 -16.95 -6.53
N CYS A 97 7.15 -15.69 -6.17
CA CYS A 97 6.44 -15.33 -4.95
C CYS A 97 4.99 -15.80 -5.01
N ALA A 98 4.29 -15.66 -6.15
CA ALA A 98 2.94 -16.18 -6.33
C ALA A 98 2.83 -17.69 -6.07
N LEU A 99 3.84 -18.46 -6.49
CA LEU A 99 3.91 -19.89 -6.21
C LEU A 99 4.00 -20.20 -4.71
N GLN A 100 4.57 -19.30 -3.88
CA GLN A 100 4.67 -19.49 -2.43
C GLN A 100 3.30 -19.53 -1.72
N PHE A 101 2.27 -18.97 -2.35
CA PHE A 101 0.89 -18.93 -1.84
C PHE A 101 0.07 -20.17 -2.22
N ILE A 102 0.63 -21.10 -3.02
CA ILE A 102 -0.03 -22.35 -3.40
C ILE A 102 0.08 -23.35 -2.25
N THR A 103 -1.02 -23.56 -1.52
CA THR A 103 -1.07 -24.47 -0.37
C THR A 103 -0.60 -25.90 -0.68
N PRO A 104 -1.03 -26.55 -1.79
CA PRO A 104 -0.54 -27.88 -2.13
C PRO A 104 0.98 -27.96 -2.28
N LEU A 105 1.60 -26.96 -2.90
CA LEU A 105 3.05 -26.92 -3.11
C LEU A 105 3.81 -26.95 -1.78
N ARG A 106 3.34 -26.19 -0.80
CA ARG A 106 3.94 -26.15 0.54
C ARG A 106 3.74 -27.44 1.34
N ARG A 107 2.59 -28.09 1.20
CA ARG A 107 2.24 -29.33 1.94
C ARG A 107 2.87 -30.58 1.35
N PHE A 108 2.81 -30.73 0.03
CA PHE A 108 3.24 -31.96 -0.65
C PHE A 108 4.70 -31.91 -1.12
N SER A 109 5.23 -30.71 -1.39
CA SER A 109 6.59 -30.54 -1.93
C SER A 109 7.40 -29.47 -1.17
N PRO A 110 7.64 -29.64 0.14
CA PRO A 110 8.31 -28.63 0.97
C PRO A 110 9.75 -28.31 0.54
N ARG A 111 10.46 -29.27 -0.08
CA ARG A 111 11.79 -29.03 -0.67
C ARG A 111 11.69 -28.03 -1.83
N LEU A 112 10.75 -28.26 -2.75
CA LEU A 112 10.51 -27.38 -3.89
C LEU A 112 10.05 -25.99 -3.42
N HIS A 113 9.15 -25.92 -2.45
CA HIS A 113 8.72 -24.66 -1.84
C HIS A 113 9.92 -23.84 -1.33
N ARG A 114 10.87 -24.47 -0.59
CA ARG A 114 12.07 -23.79 -0.09
C ARG A 114 13.01 -23.32 -1.21
N VAL A 115 13.23 -24.15 -2.23
CA VAL A 115 14.08 -23.77 -3.39
C VAL A 115 13.48 -22.57 -4.11
N LEU A 116 12.18 -22.62 -4.42
CA LEU A 116 11.47 -21.51 -5.04
C LEU A 116 11.44 -20.26 -4.16
N GLY A 117 11.31 -20.43 -2.84
CA GLY A 117 11.37 -19.32 -1.87
C GLY A 117 12.73 -18.63 -1.87
N TRP A 118 13.83 -19.38 -1.92
CA TRP A 118 15.18 -18.79 -2.06
C TRP A 118 15.40 -18.11 -3.41
N ALA A 119 14.94 -18.74 -4.50
CA ALA A 119 14.99 -18.12 -5.82
C ALA A 119 14.19 -16.81 -5.87
N ALA A 120 13.01 -16.78 -5.25
CA ALA A 120 12.21 -15.56 -5.08
C ALA A 120 12.95 -14.51 -4.27
N ALA A 121 13.53 -14.88 -3.12
CA ALA A 121 14.28 -13.96 -2.26
C ALA A 121 15.47 -13.30 -2.98
N ILE A 122 16.26 -14.08 -3.73
CA ILE A 122 17.38 -13.57 -4.53
C ILE A 122 16.85 -12.63 -5.62
N SER A 123 15.81 -13.05 -6.34
CA SER A 123 15.20 -12.24 -7.40
C SER A 123 14.66 -10.91 -6.86
N ILE A 124 13.99 -10.91 -5.71
CA ILE A 124 13.49 -9.69 -5.05
C ILE A 124 14.67 -8.80 -4.65
N GLY A 125 15.72 -9.36 -4.06
CA GLY A 125 16.93 -8.63 -3.69
C GLY A 125 17.53 -7.90 -4.90
N LEU A 126 17.79 -8.62 -5.98
CA LEU A 126 18.33 -8.07 -7.23
C LEU A 126 17.37 -7.05 -7.89
N ALA A 127 16.06 -7.30 -7.83
CA ALA A 127 15.08 -6.41 -8.41
C ALA A 127 15.00 -5.06 -7.68
N MET A 128 15.01 -5.09 -6.34
CA MET A 128 14.93 -3.88 -5.53
C MET A 128 16.25 -3.11 -5.55
N THR A 129 17.40 -3.79 -5.52
CA THR A 129 18.70 -3.11 -5.69
C THR A 129 18.83 -2.52 -7.10
N GLY A 130 18.38 -3.22 -8.14
CA GLY A 130 18.31 -2.69 -9.50
C GLY A 130 17.44 -1.43 -9.60
N ALA A 131 16.25 -1.43 -8.99
CA ALA A 131 15.38 -0.26 -8.92
C ALA A 131 16.03 0.91 -8.18
N MET A 132 16.60 0.66 -7.01
CA MET A 132 17.28 1.69 -6.21
C MET A 132 18.48 2.27 -6.99
N SER A 133 19.27 1.45 -7.66
CA SER A 133 20.36 1.90 -8.54
C SER A 133 19.84 2.76 -9.70
N TYR A 134 18.72 2.37 -10.33
CA TYR A 134 18.10 3.18 -11.38
C TYR A 134 17.62 4.54 -10.86
N LEU A 135 16.94 4.56 -9.70
CA LEU A 135 16.47 5.78 -9.05
C LEU A 135 17.61 6.67 -8.56
N TRP A 136 18.74 6.09 -8.19
CA TRP A 136 19.93 6.84 -7.80
C TRP A 136 20.58 7.55 -9.00
N LEU A 137 20.59 6.90 -10.17
CA LEU A 137 21.18 7.44 -11.40
C LEU A 137 20.25 8.40 -12.15
N THR A 138 18.96 8.40 -11.82
CA THR A 138 17.94 9.20 -12.51
C THR A 138 17.45 10.32 -11.60
N PRO A 139 17.65 11.61 -11.94
CA PRO A 139 17.10 12.71 -11.16
C PRO A 139 15.58 12.55 -10.97
N ALA A 140 15.08 12.74 -9.75
CA ALA A 140 13.67 12.51 -9.41
C ALA A 140 12.70 13.30 -10.30
N LYS A 141 13.07 14.55 -10.64
CA LYS A 141 12.31 15.43 -11.55
C LYS A 141 12.23 14.92 -12.99
N ASP A 142 13.22 14.13 -13.42
CA ASP A 142 13.30 13.58 -14.76
C ASP A 142 12.62 12.20 -14.82
N GLY A 143 12.15 11.66 -13.68
CA GLY A 143 11.46 10.38 -13.63
C GLY A 143 10.13 10.41 -14.40
N PRO A 144 9.61 9.26 -14.86
CA PRO A 144 8.44 9.20 -15.72
C PRO A 144 7.24 10.00 -15.18
N SER A 145 7.01 9.99 -13.88
CA SER A 145 5.84 10.62 -13.26
C SER A 145 6.22 11.62 -12.16
N GLY A 146 7.40 12.25 -12.28
CA GLY A 146 7.89 13.27 -11.37
C GLY A 146 8.34 12.75 -10.00
N GLU A 147 8.63 13.70 -9.11
CA GLU A 147 9.23 13.43 -7.81
C GLU A 147 8.35 12.61 -6.86
N PRO A 148 7.02 12.81 -6.76
CA PRO A 148 6.19 11.97 -5.89
C PRO A 148 6.21 10.51 -6.26
N PHE A 149 6.25 10.22 -7.55
CA PHE A 149 6.36 8.85 -8.03
C PHE A 149 7.72 8.25 -7.64
N ALA A 150 8.81 9.02 -7.80
CA ALA A 150 10.14 8.57 -7.36
C ALA A 150 10.19 8.30 -5.85
N ALA A 151 9.59 9.15 -5.02
CA ALA A 151 9.48 8.96 -3.58
C ALA A 151 8.73 7.66 -3.23
N ALA A 152 7.59 7.43 -3.91
CA ALA A 152 6.80 6.22 -3.75
C ALA A 152 7.61 4.97 -4.11
N LEU A 153 8.38 5.00 -5.21
CA LEU A 153 9.23 3.89 -5.63
C LEU A 153 10.39 3.60 -4.64
N TRP A 154 11.01 4.63 -4.06
CA TRP A 154 12.04 4.44 -3.02
C TRP A 154 11.46 3.73 -1.79
N VAL A 155 10.34 4.24 -1.26
CA VAL A 155 9.70 3.63 -0.09
C VAL A 155 9.18 2.25 -0.41
N GLN A 156 8.68 2.02 -1.62
CA GLN A 156 8.30 0.70 -2.10
C GLN A 156 9.48 -0.28 -2.04
N ALA A 157 10.64 0.11 -2.56
CA ALA A 157 11.82 -0.76 -2.58
C ALA A 157 12.30 -1.09 -1.16
N ILE A 158 12.38 -0.09 -0.29
CA ILE A 158 12.81 -0.25 1.11
C ILE A 158 11.84 -1.14 1.89
N THR A 159 10.53 -0.88 1.78
CA THR A 159 9.51 -1.66 2.52
C THR A 159 9.45 -3.10 2.01
N THR A 160 9.66 -3.33 0.71
CA THR A 160 9.77 -4.67 0.12
C THR A 160 10.98 -5.43 0.67
N LEU A 161 12.17 -4.81 0.71
CA LEU A 161 13.37 -5.42 1.27
C LEU A 161 13.24 -5.70 2.78
N MET A 162 12.61 -4.77 3.51
CA MET A 162 12.33 -4.96 4.93
C MET A 162 11.38 -6.14 5.17
N ALA A 163 10.27 -6.22 4.43
CA ALA A 163 9.33 -7.34 4.52
C ALA A 163 10.00 -8.68 4.17
N LEU A 164 10.87 -8.71 3.15
CA LEU A 164 11.67 -9.87 2.79
C LEU A 164 12.61 -10.30 3.93
N GLY A 165 13.36 -9.34 4.50
CA GLY A 165 14.27 -9.60 5.60
C GLY A 165 13.56 -10.15 6.83
N LEU A 166 12.40 -9.57 7.18
CA LEU A 166 11.55 -10.04 8.27
C LEU A 166 10.95 -11.41 7.99
N ALA A 167 10.51 -11.70 6.76
CA ALA A 167 10.03 -13.01 6.36
C ALA A 167 11.12 -14.09 6.50
N ILE A 168 12.35 -13.80 6.04
CA ILE A 168 13.50 -14.71 6.18
C ILE A 168 13.85 -14.91 7.66
N LYS A 169 13.89 -13.83 8.45
CA LYS A 169 14.16 -13.88 9.88
C LYS A 169 13.15 -14.78 10.60
N SER A 170 11.86 -14.56 10.38
CA SER A 170 10.79 -15.38 10.98
C SER A 170 10.88 -16.85 10.55
N ALA A 171 11.20 -17.13 9.28
CA ALA A 171 11.42 -18.50 8.81
C ALA A 171 12.60 -19.18 9.51
N ARG A 172 13.73 -18.48 9.67
CA ARG A 172 14.91 -18.99 10.41
C ARG A 172 14.59 -19.26 11.88
N GLN A 173 13.77 -18.42 12.50
CA GLN A 173 13.28 -18.58 13.86
C GLN A 173 12.17 -19.64 13.99
N ARG A 174 11.77 -20.28 12.87
CA ARG A 174 10.66 -21.24 12.80
C ARG A 174 9.31 -20.66 13.25
N ASP A 175 9.16 -19.33 13.22
CA ASP A 175 7.89 -18.65 13.39
C ASP A 175 7.19 -18.55 12.03
N TYR A 176 6.57 -19.66 11.62
CA TYR A 176 5.90 -19.74 10.33
C TYR A 176 4.66 -18.85 10.22
N LYS A 177 4.06 -18.46 11.36
CA LYS A 177 2.91 -17.54 11.38
C LYS A 177 3.36 -16.13 11.02
N ALA A 178 4.40 -15.64 11.69
CA ALA A 178 4.99 -14.36 11.36
C ALA A 178 5.57 -14.37 9.94
N HIS A 179 6.23 -15.46 9.52
CA HIS A 179 6.73 -15.63 8.17
C HIS A 179 5.60 -15.47 7.13
N MET A 180 4.46 -16.15 7.31
CA MET A 180 3.31 -16.01 6.40
C MET A 180 2.79 -14.57 6.37
N GLY A 181 2.75 -13.89 7.52
CA GLY A 181 2.41 -12.48 7.63
C GLY A 181 3.33 -11.57 6.82
N TRP A 182 4.64 -11.70 7.02
CA TRP A 182 5.64 -10.92 6.30
C TRP A 182 5.67 -11.23 4.80
N MET A 183 5.50 -12.50 4.41
CA MET A 183 5.34 -12.88 2.99
C MET A 183 4.10 -12.27 2.36
N THR A 184 3.02 -12.13 3.12
CA THR A 184 1.77 -11.51 2.66
C THR A 184 1.93 -10.01 2.42
N LEU A 185 2.64 -9.30 3.31
CA LEU A 185 3.01 -7.90 3.09
C LEU A 185 4.00 -7.75 1.92
N LEU A 186 4.98 -8.65 1.81
CA LEU A 186 5.91 -8.68 0.68
C LEU A 186 5.16 -8.84 -0.64
N MET A 187 4.15 -9.72 -0.69
CA MET A 187 3.31 -9.90 -1.88
C MET A 187 2.45 -8.68 -2.17
N ALA A 188 1.90 -8.01 -1.14
CA ALA A 188 1.20 -6.75 -1.33
C ALA A 188 2.10 -5.72 -2.03
N SER A 189 3.36 -5.61 -1.59
CA SER A 189 4.32 -4.73 -2.24
C SER A 189 4.59 -5.14 -3.70
N LEU A 190 4.82 -6.42 -3.99
CA LEU A 190 5.08 -6.87 -5.36
C LEU A 190 3.88 -6.65 -6.29
N MET A 191 2.65 -6.76 -5.77
CA MET A 191 1.41 -6.59 -6.52
C MET A 191 1.10 -5.15 -6.94
N ASN A 192 1.84 -4.15 -6.45
CA ASN A 192 1.65 -2.76 -6.88
C ASN A 192 1.92 -2.60 -8.39
N ALA A 193 2.90 -3.31 -8.96
CA ALA A 193 3.24 -3.18 -10.38
C ALA A 193 2.16 -3.71 -11.35
N PRO A 194 1.67 -4.97 -11.24
CA PRO A 194 0.57 -5.44 -12.10
C PRO A 194 -0.70 -4.61 -11.90
N THR A 195 -1.03 -4.25 -10.66
CA THR A 195 -2.23 -3.47 -10.35
C THR A 195 -2.15 -2.09 -10.97
N LEU A 196 -1.00 -1.41 -10.86
CA LEU A 196 -0.78 -0.12 -11.50
C LEU A 196 -1.10 -0.19 -13.00
N ARG A 197 -0.66 -1.25 -13.71
CA ARG A 197 -0.93 -1.37 -15.15
C ARG A 197 -2.40 -1.62 -15.47
N LEU A 198 -3.09 -2.42 -14.68
CA LEU A 198 -4.53 -2.64 -14.85
C LEU A 198 -5.31 -1.33 -14.60
N GLU A 199 -4.94 -0.61 -13.56
CA GLU A 199 -5.58 0.66 -13.20
C GLU A 199 -5.24 1.78 -14.18
N SER A 200 -4.04 1.81 -14.75
CA SER A 200 -3.71 2.73 -15.84
C SER A 200 -4.66 2.57 -17.03
N VAL A 201 -5.09 1.34 -17.34
CA VAL A 201 -6.07 1.11 -18.42
C VAL A 201 -7.44 1.66 -18.05
N VAL A 202 -7.89 1.44 -16.81
CA VAL A 202 -9.17 1.96 -16.32
C VAL A 202 -9.15 3.48 -16.31
N VAL A 203 -8.12 4.09 -15.70
CA VAL A 203 -7.95 5.55 -15.62
C VAL A 203 -7.83 6.17 -17.01
N GLY A 204 -7.00 5.62 -17.88
CA GLY A 204 -6.81 6.15 -19.24
C GLY A 204 -8.06 6.09 -20.12
N ARG A 205 -9.02 5.20 -19.81
CA ARG A 205 -10.32 5.16 -20.50
C ARG A 205 -11.37 6.08 -19.90
N LEU A 206 -11.32 6.31 -18.59
CA LEU A 206 -12.37 7.01 -17.86
C LEU A 206 -12.04 8.50 -17.63
N LEU A 207 -10.77 8.86 -17.59
CA LEU A 207 -10.30 10.19 -17.25
C LEU A 207 -9.45 10.76 -18.38
N PRO A 208 -9.51 12.07 -18.65
CA PRO A 208 -8.72 12.73 -19.69
C PRO A 208 -7.28 12.97 -19.23
N LEU A 209 -6.61 11.91 -18.79
CA LEU A 209 -5.25 11.93 -18.25
C LEU A 209 -4.30 11.22 -19.20
N ASN A 210 -3.06 11.68 -19.27
CA ASN A 210 -1.99 10.89 -19.88
C ASN A 210 -1.44 9.85 -18.88
N GLY A 211 -0.61 8.94 -19.38
CA GLY A 211 -0.03 7.84 -18.60
C GLY A 211 0.82 8.31 -17.42
N PHE A 212 1.47 9.47 -17.54
CA PHE A 212 2.29 10.03 -16.47
C PHE A 212 1.46 10.55 -15.31
N GLN A 213 0.42 11.31 -15.65
CA GLN A 213 -0.56 11.83 -14.71
C GLN A 213 -1.31 10.69 -14.00
N ALA A 214 -1.74 9.68 -14.77
CA ALA A 214 -2.40 8.50 -14.23
C ALA A 214 -1.50 7.75 -13.24
N ASN A 215 -0.23 7.51 -13.57
CA ASN A 215 0.71 6.82 -12.69
C ASN A 215 0.94 7.58 -11.38
N ALA A 216 1.09 8.91 -11.44
CA ALA A 216 1.26 9.73 -10.24
C ALA A 216 0.03 9.70 -9.33
N GLY A 217 -1.17 9.79 -9.91
CA GLY A 217 -2.43 9.65 -9.17
C GLY A 217 -2.55 8.28 -8.50
N LEU A 218 -2.33 7.21 -9.26
CA LEU A 218 -2.45 5.83 -8.78
C LEU A 218 -1.39 5.48 -7.72
N ALA A 219 -0.18 6.03 -7.81
CA ALA A 219 0.89 5.76 -6.84
C ALA A 219 0.50 6.08 -5.39
N VAL A 220 -0.37 7.06 -5.18
CA VAL A 220 -0.86 7.45 -3.85
C VAL A 220 -1.68 6.34 -3.19
N ILE A 221 -2.39 5.52 -3.99
CA ILE A 221 -3.43 4.59 -3.51
C ILE A 221 -3.03 3.11 -3.61
N LEU A 222 -1.99 2.79 -4.39
CA LEU A 222 -1.63 1.40 -4.68
C LEU A 222 -1.24 0.60 -3.44
N MET A 223 -0.31 1.12 -2.64
CA MET A 223 0.17 0.42 -1.45
C MET A 223 -0.97 0.09 -0.47
N PRO A 224 -1.80 1.06 -0.01
CA PRO A 224 -2.90 0.72 0.88
C PRO A 224 -3.83 -0.31 0.25
N GLN A 225 -4.23 -0.11 -1.01
CA GLN A 225 -5.11 -1.03 -1.71
C GLN A 225 -4.57 -2.47 -1.73
N MET A 226 -3.28 -2.67 -2.05
CA MET A 226 -2.68 -4.01 -2.08
C MET A 226 -2.55 -4.61 -0.68
N VAL A 227 -2.22 -3.80 0.33
CA VAL A 227 -2.20 -4.25 1.72
C VAL A 227 -3.57 -4.74 2.18
N TRP A 228 -4.64 -4.03 1.80
CA TRP A 228 -6.01 -4.43 2.10
C TRP A 228 -6.45 -5.68 1.35
N LEU A 229 -6.09 -5.80 0.07
CA LEU A 229 -6.31 -7.02 -0.72
C LEU A 229 -5.63 -8.23 -0.06
N MET A 230 -4.40 -8.06 0.39
CA MET A 230 -3.65 -9.13 1.04
C MET A 230 -4.10 -9.39 2.48
N ALA A 231 -4.67 -8.40 3.19
CA ALA A 231 -5.39 -8.63 4.46
C ALA A 231 -6.66 -9.47 4.25
N TRP A 232 -7.41 -9.17 3.18
CA TRP A 232 -8.52 -10.02 2.76
C TRP A 232 -8.05 -11.45 2.48
N TRP A 233 -6.96 -11.63 1.72
CA TRP A 233 -6.40 -12.95 1.43
C TRP A 233 -5.99 -13.68 2.72
N MET A 234 -5.27 -13.00 3.62
CA MET A 234 -4.82 -13.54 4.91
C MET A 234 -6.02 -14.04 5.73
N ARG A 235 -7.09 -13.25 5.76
CA ARG A 235 -8.31 -13.57 6.50
C ARG A 235 -9.13 -14.68 5.85
N ARG A 236 -9.16 -14.80 4.53
CA ARG A 236 -10.04 -15.79 3.86
C ARG A 236 -9.35 -17.11 3.57
N ILE A 237 -8.07 -17.06 3.22
CA ILE A 237 -7.28 -18.19 2.77
C ILE A 237 -6.17 -18.50 3.77
N GLY A 238 -5.34 -17.51 4.11
CA GLY A 238 -4.18 -17.72 4.99
C GLY A 238 -4.52 -18.36 6.34
N GLN A 239 -5.60 -17.92 6.98
CA GLN A 239 -6.04 -18.45 8.27
C GLN A 239 -6.42 -19.95 8.25
N LEU A 240 -6.74 -20.50 7.07
CA LEU A 240 -7.07 -21.93 6.91
C LEU A 240 -5.81 -22.80 6.91
N ASP A 241 -4.67 -22.20 6.57
CA ASP A 241 -3.38 -22.85 6.55
C ASP A 241 -2.65 -22.72 7.88
N LEU A 242 -2.57 -21.50 8.42
CA LEU A 242 -1.95 -21.24 9.71
C LEU A 242 -2.84 -20.29 10.52
N PRO A 243 -3.06 -20.58 11.83
CA PRO A 243 -3.86 -19.69 12.66
C PRO A 243 -3.18 -18.34 12.78
N LEU A 244 -3.98 -17.28 12.66
CA LEU A 244 -3.52 -15.89 12.75
C LEU A 244 -2.95 -15.60 14.15
N LEU A 245 -1.94 -14.74 14.21
CA LEU A 245 -1.44 -14.21 15.47
C LEU A 245 -2.47 -13.27 16.08
N ARG A 246 -2.34 -13.03 17.39
CA ARG A 246 -3.21 -12.08 18.09
C ARG A 246 -2.84 -10.66 17.66
N PRO A 247 -3.83 -9.81 17.37
CA PRO A 247 -3.55 -8.41 17.03
C PRO A 247 -2.78 -7.71 18.14
N GLN A 248 -1.76 -6.93 17.76
CA GLN A 248 -0.88 -6.22 18.67
C GLN A 248 -0.41 -4.94 17.98
N LEU A 249 -0.64 -3.77 18.60
CA LEU A 249 -0.21 -2.51 18.03
C LEU A 249 1.32 -2.48 17.87
N THR A 250 1.78 -2.23 16.64
CA THR A 250 3.21 -2.13 16.32
C THR A 250 3.81 -0.78 16.69
N LEU A 251 2.97 0.24 16.83
CA LEU A 251 3.35 1.57 17.30
C LEU A 251 3.03 1.70 18.79
N SER A 252 3.91 2.37 19.54
CA SER A 252 3.67 2.64 20.96
C SER A 252 2.58 3.69 21.15
N MET A 253 1.85 3.65 22.28
CA MET A 253 0.77 4.62 22.52
C MET A 253 1.25 6.07 22.61
N PRO A 254 2.39 6.38 23.25
CA PRO A 254 2.94 7.74 23.20
C PRO A 254 3.19 8.21 21.77
N PHE A 255 3.68 7.33 20.89
CA PHE A 255 3.90 7.68 19.49
C PHE A 255 2.58 7.91 18.74
N ILE A 256 1.56 7.07 18.95
CA ILE A 256 0.22 7.29 18.39
C ILE A 256 -0.38 8.61 18.89
N GLN A 257 -0.23 8.94 20.18
CA GLN A 257 -0.68 10.21 20.75
C GLN A 257 0.04 11.42 20.13
N ALA A 258 1.34 11.32 19.90
CA ALA A 258 2.10 12.35 19.20
C ALA A 258 1.59 12.54 17.76
N LEU A 259 1.42 11.45 17.01
CA LEU A 259 0.90 11.50 15.63
C LEU A 259 -0.52 12.07 15.57
N THR A 260 -1.41 11.68 16.47
CA THR A 260 -2.79 12.18 16.50
C THR A 260 -2.86 13.65 16.87
N THR A 261 -2.04 14.11 17.81
CA THR A 261 -1.93 15.54 18.18
C THR A 261 -1.42 16.35 17.00
N MET A 262 -0.30 15.94 16.41
CA MET A 262 0.33 16.63 15.28
C MET A 262 -0.57 16.64 14.04
N GLY A 263 -1.25 15.52 13.77
CA GLY A 263 -2.23 15.41 12.70
C GLY A 263 -3.45 16.31 12.94
N SER A 264 -3.95 16.41 14.17
CA SER A 264 -5.07 17.29 14.51
C SER A 264 -4.73 18.75 14.26
N LEU A 265 -3.55 19.17 14.72
CA LEU A 265 -3.04 20.53 14.46
C LEU A 265 -2.88 20.80 12.96
N LEU A 266 -2.32 19.84 12.21
CA LEU A 266 -2.13 19.97 10.77
C LEU A 266 -3.47 20.12 10.03
N VAL A 267 -4.45 19.25 10.28
CA VAL A 267 -5.74 19.34 9.57
C VAL A 267 -6.53 20.59 9.94
N LEU A 268 -6.46 21.03 11.20
CA LEU A 268 -7.08 22.30 11.62
C LEU A 268 -6.41 23.50 10.96
N HIS A 269 -5.08 23.51 10.88
CA HIS A 269 -4.35 24.53 10.13
C HIS A 269 -4.80 24.55 8.66
N GLU A 270 -4.73 23.40 7.99
CA GLU A 270 -4.96 23.28 6.56
C GLU A 270 -6.40 23.54 6.13
N GLY A 271 -7.39 23.01 6.86
CA GLY A 271 -8.79 23.11 6.47
C GLY A 271 -9.61 24.18 7.20
N VAL A 272 -9.08 24.80 8.26
CA VAL A 272 -9.82 25.84 9.02
C VAL A 272 -9.08 27.16 9.09
N LEU A 273 -7.79 27.19 9.42
CA LEU A 273 -7.09 28.46 9.61
C LEU A 273 -6.62 29.07 8.29
N ALA A 274 -5.89 28.29 7.50
CA ALA A 274 -5.27 28.80 6.30
C ALA A 274 -6.26 29.29 5.22
N PRO A 275 -7.40 28.64 4.96
CA PRO A 275 -8.38 29.14 3.99
C PRO A 275 -8.97 30.52 4.37
N TRP A 276 -8.79 30.94 5.62
CA TRP A 276 -9.24 32.22 6.17
C TRP A 276 -8.09 33.22 6.37
N GLY A 277 -6.96 32.99 5.72
CA GLY A 277 -5.79 33.88 5.72
C GLY A 277 -4.84 33.70 6.90
N TRP A 278 -5.12 32.73 7.80
CA TRP A 278 -4.26 32.44 8.96
C TRP A 278 -3.31 31.30 8.61
N ASP A 279 -2.54 31.51 7.55
CA ASP A 279 -1.70 30.49 6.94
C ASP A 279 -0.24 30.63 7.39
N ALA A 280 0.18 29.79 8.33
CA ALA A 280 1.55 29.72 8.81
C ALA A 280 2.55 29.29 7.72
N LEU A 281 2.06 28.72 6.61
CA LEU A 281 2.85 28.25 5.49
C LEU A 281 2.74 29.15 4.25
N ALA A 282 2.11 30.34 4.36
CA ALA A 282 1.85 31.23 3.23
C ALA A 282 3.11 31.59 2.42
N HIS A 283 4.27 31.66 3.07
CA HIS A 283 5.54 32.02 2.44
C HIS A 283 6.16 30.87 1.64
N TRP A 284 5.68 29.65 1.85
CA TRP A 284 6.24 28.42 1.30
C TRP A 284 5.36 27.83 0.19
N ARG A 285 4.13 28.33 0.02
CA ARG A 285 3.12 27.68 -0.82
C ARG A 285 2.38 28.64 -1.73
N THR A 286 1.84 28.09 -2.82
CA THR A 286 1.07 28.85 -3.81
C THR A 286 -0.43 28.76 -3.51
N ALA A 287 -1.21 29.70 -4.05
CA ALA A 287 -2.67 29.71 -3.91
C ALA A 287 -3.32 28.38 -4.35
N ASP A 288 -2.74 27.72 -5.37
CA ASP A 288 -3.24 26.44 -5.90
C ASP A 288 -3.09 25.26 -4.93
N THR A 289 -2.26 25.41 -3.89
CA THR A 289 -2.04 24.37 -2.86
C THR A 289 -2.85 24.63 -1.58
N LEU A 290 -3.56 25.76 -1.52
CA LEU A 290 -4.43 26.10 -0.40
C LEU A 290 -5.75 25.32 -0.52
N LEU A 291 -6.19 24.69 0.56
CA LEU A 291 -7.50 24.06 0.57
C LEU A 291 -8.61 25.12 0.54
N PRO A 292 -9.73 24.86 -0.16
CA PRO A 292 -10.87 25.75 -0.16
C PRO A 292 -11.53 25.80 1.24
N THR A 293 -12.30 26.85 1.52
CA THR A 293 -13.02 27.02 2.81
C THR A 293 -13.99 25.87 3.11
N LEU A 294 -14.50 25.20 2.08
CA LEU A 294 -15.31 23.98 2.20
C LEU A 294 -14.55 22.77 2.77
N ALA A 295 -13.24 22.87 3.03
CA ALA A 295 -12.44 21.85 3.71
C ALA A 295 -12.70 21.78 5.22
N ALA A 296 -13.34 22.80 5.82
CA ALA A 296 -13.58 22.85 7.26
C ALA A 296 -14.35 21.63 7.82
N PRO A 297 -15.41 21.10 7.18
CA PRO A 297 -16.09 19.89 7.64
C PRO A 297 -15.16 18.67 7.69
N TRP A 298 -14.27 18.51 6.71
CA TRP A 298 -13.26 17.45 6.73
C TRP A 298 -12.27 17.66 7.88
N ALA A 299 -11.73 18.87 8.02
CA ALA A 299 -10.72 19.16 9.04
C ALA A 299 -11.24 18.98 10.47
N LEU A 300 -12.42 19.51 10.77
CA LEU A 300 -13.03 19.42 12.11
C LEU A 300 -13.36 17.97 12.48
N SER A 301 -13.98 17.22 11.57
CA SER A 301 -14.32 15.82 11.81
C SER A 301 -13.07 14.93 11.92
N THR A 302 -12.05 15.19 11.09
CA THR A 302 -10.76 14.45 11.14
C THR A 302 -9.98 14.76 12.41
N ALA A 303 -9.93 16.02 12.86
CA ALA A 303 -9.31 16.40 14.13
C ALA A 303 -10.00 15.74 15.32
N ALA A 304 -11.33 15.76 15.35
CA ALA A 304 -12.10 15.07 16.39
C ALA A 304 -11.86 13.54 16.34
N LEU A 305 -11.82 12.94 15.15
CA LEU A 305 -11.49 11.52 14.99
C LEU A 305 -10.10 11.19 15.55
N LEU A 306 -9.08 11.98 15.18
CA LEU A 306 -7.71 11.82 15.66
C LEU A 306 -7.62 11.92 17.18
N TRP A 307 -8.35 12.86 17.79
CA TRP A 307 -8.41 13.04 19.24
C TRP A 307 -8.87 11.77 19.98
N TYR A 308 -9.90 11.09 19.48
CA TYR A 308 -10.43 9.88 20.11
C TYR A 308 -9.69 8.58 19.72
N LEU A 309 -8.85 8.65 18.70
CA LEU A 309 -8.23 7.47 18.07
C LEU A 309 -7.38 6.60 19.01
N PRO A 310 -6.55 7.16 19.92
CA PRO A 310 -5.73 6.33 20.81
C PRO A 310 -6.58 5.45 21.74
N GLY A 311 -7.63 6.03 22.33
CA GLY A 311 -8.56 5.29 23.18
C GLY A 311 -9.39 4.28 22.39
N GLU A 312 -9.76 4.60 21.15
CA GLU A 312 -10.49 3.67 20.28
C GLU A 312 -9.65 2.47 19.86
N LEU A 313 -8.36 2.66 19.56
CA LEU A 313 -7.45 1.57 19.22
C LEU A 313 -7.31 0.58 20.38
N GLN A 314 -7.15 1.07 21.61
CA GLN A 314 -7.12 0.23 22.81
C GLN A 314 -8.46 -0.51 23.01
N HIS A 315 -9.58 0.20 22.82
CA HIS A 315 -10.91 -0.38 22.92
C HIS A 315 -11.12 -1.52 21.91
N VAL A 316 -10.79 -1.32 20.65
CA VAL A 316 -10.89 -2.34 19.61
C VAL A 316 -9.94 -3.51 19.87
N GLN A 317 -8.73 -3.25 20.35
CA GLN A 317 -7.76 -4.31 20.67
C GLN A 317 -8.28 -5.26 21.76
N SER A 318 -9.15 -4.77 22.65
CA SER A 318 -9.84 -5.61 23.66
C SER A 318 -10.91 -6.55 23.08
N GLY A 319 -11.19 -6.47 21.77
CA GLY A 319 -12.23 -7.26 21.11
C GLY A 319 -13.53 -6.49 20.85
N SER A 320 -13.63 -5.27 21.36
CA SER A 320 -14.85 -4.48 21.28
C SER A 320 -15.11 -3.92 19.86
N PRO A 321 -16.38 -3.69 19.48
CA PRO A 321 -16.71 -3.01 18.24
C PRO A 321 -16.34 -1.54 18.27
N ILE A 322 -16.14 -0.94 17.10
CA ILE A 322 -15.91 0.51 16.99
C ILE A 322 -17.15 1.24 17.53
N ARG A 323 -16.93 2.28 18.35
CA ARG A 323 -17.99 3.11 18.93
C ARG A 323 -18.71 3.92 17.83
N MET A 324 -20.03 4.09 17.97
CA MET A 324 -20.85 4.73 16.93
C MET A 324 -20.42 6.15 16.59
N HIS A 325 -20.01 6.95 17.58
CA HIS A 325 -19.56 8.32 17.33
C HIS A 325 -18.27 8.33 16.49
N ILE A 326 -17.39 7.34 16.64
CA ILE A 326 -16.19 7.21 15.79
C ILE A 326 -16.57 6.89 14.35
N LEU A 327 -17.52 5.97 14.14
CA LEU A 327 -18.03 5.69 12.79
C LEU A 327 -18.69 6.92 12.15
N ALA A 328 -19.42 7.71 12.93
CA ALA A 328 -20.01 8.96 12.48
C ALA A 328 -18.94 10.00 12.10
N LEU A 329 -17.89 10.15 12.91
CA LEU A 329 -16.75 11.03 12.61
C LEU A 329 -15.99 10.58 11.35
N MET A 330 -15.79 9.27 11.17
CA MET A 330 -15.21 8.72 9.94
C MET A 330 -16.07 9.02 8.71
N ALA A 331 -17.39 8.81 8.80
CA ALA A 331 -18.30 9.12 7.71
C ALA A 331 -18.32 10.63 7.40
N ALA A 332 -18.34 11.48 8.42
CA ALA A 332 -18.26 12.94 8.25
C ALA A 332 -16.94 13.38 7.61
N SER A 333 -15.81 12.79 8.02
CA SER A 333 -14.49 13.03 7.41
C SER A 333 -14.48 12.60 5.94
N ALA A 334 -15.03 11.43 5.63
CA ALA A 334 -15.14 10.94 4.25
C ALA A 334 -16.01 11.86 3.37
N LEU A 335 -17.15 12.32 3.88
CA LEU A 335 -18.03 13.25 3.17
C LEU A 335 -17.37 14.61 2.98
N GLY A 336 -16.68 15.13 4.00
CA GLY A 336 -15.88 16.36 3.88
C GLY A 336 -14.79 16.24 2.83
N ALA A 337 -14.08 15.11 2.79
CA ALA A 337 -13.08 14.83 1.75
C ALA A 337 -13.72 14.74 0.36
N ALA A 338 -14.94 14.22 0.25
CA ALA A 338 -15.67 14.16 -1.02
C ALA A 338 -15.99 15.55 -1.57
N LEU A 339 -16.22 16.54 -0.70
CA LEU A 339 -16.43 17.93 -1.11
C LEU A 339 -15.18 18.56 -1.74
N LEU A 340 -13.99 18.02 -1.43
CA LEU A 340 -12.71 18.48 -1.98
C LEU A 340 -12.37 17.83 -3.34
N ILE A 341 -13.19 16.90 -3.82
CA ILE A 341 -12.96 16.23 -5.11
C ILE A 341 -13.28 17.22 -6.23
N SER A 342 -12.26 17.60 -6.98
CA SER A 342 -12.38 18.30 -8.26
C SER A 342 -12.06 17.34 -9.42
N PRO A 343 -12.76 17.41 -10.56
CA PRO A 343 -12.43 16.59 -11.71
C PRO A 343 -11.01 16.90 -12.22
N PRO A 344 -10.20 15.88 -12.55
CA PRO A 344 -8.88 16.11 -13.12
C PRO A 344 -8.99 16.75 -14.51
N GLN A 345 -8.16 17.75 -14.77
CA GLN A 345 -8.06 18.41 -16.08
C GLN A 345 -6.80 17.95 -16.81
N ALA A 346 -6.86 17.81 -18.13
CA ALA A 346 -5.78 17.25 -18.97
C ALA A 346 -4.43 17.97 -18.84
N HIS A 347 -4.40 19.22 -18.36
CA HIS A 347 -3.20 20.02 -18.19
C HIS A 347 -2.87 20.32 -16.72
N SER A 348 -3.52 19.64 -15.77
CA SER A 348 -3.20 19.80 -14.36
C SER A 348 -1.77 19.34 -14.09
N PRO A 349 -1.01 20.06 -13.24
CA PRO A 349 0.28 19.59 -12.76
C PRO A 349 0.15 18.20 -12.14
N VAL A 350 1.13 17.34 -12.39
CA VAL A 350 1.15 15.95 -11.91
C VAL A 350 0.92 15.86 -10.40
N ASN A 351 1.48 16.80 -9.64
CA ASN A 351 1.34 16.85 -8.19
C ASN A 351 -0.12 17.11 -7.74
N LEU A 352 -0.85 17.97 -8.46
CA LEU A 352 -2.26 18.27 -8.20
C LEU A 352 -3.15 17.06 -8.47
N ILE A 353 -2.84 16.29 -9.52
CA ILE A 353 -3.56 15.05 -9.85
C ILE A 353 -3.37 14.01 -8.75
N GLY A 354 -2.16 13.90 -8.21
CA GLY A 354 -1.90 13.08 -7.02
C GLY A 354 -2.79 13.47 -5.83
N GLN A 355 -2.96 14.76 -5.57
CA GLN A 355 -3.83 15.26 -4.50
C GLN A 355 -5.32 14.97 -4.78
N GLN A 356 -5.78 15.10 -6.02
CA GLN A 356 -7.15 14.76 -6.40
C GLN A 356 -7.45 13.28 -6.21
N PHE A 357 -6.53 12.40 -6.62
CA PHE A 357 -6.63 10.96 -6.39
C PHE A 357 -6.62 10.64 -4.89
N TYR A 358 -5.80 11.33 -4.11
CA TYR A 358 -5.80 11.21 -2.65
C TYR A 358 -7.19 11.51 -2.07
N TRP A 359 -7.79 12.66 -2.39
CA TRP A 359 -9.09 13.05 -1.84
C TRP A 359 -10.20 12.08 -2.25
N ALA A 360 -10.24 11.70 -3.52
CA ALA A 360 -11.21 10.74 -4.03
C ALA A 360 -11.09 9.38 -3.34
N ALA A 361 -9.86 8.87 -3.21
CA ALA A 361 -9.61 7.61 -2.57
C ALA A 361 -9.84 7.67 -1.06
N HIS A 362 -9.45 8.75 -0.37
CA HIS A 362 -9.70 8.93 1.06
C HIS A 362 -11.21 8.93 1.35
N ALA A 363 -11.99 9.68 0.57
CA ALA A 363 -13.44 9.72 0.69
C ALA A 363 -14.06 8.32 0.48
N ALA A 364 -13.77 7.68 -0.65
CA ALA A 364 -14.32 6.36 -0.98
C ALA A 364 -13.91 5.30 0.04
N TYR A 365 -12.62 5.28 0.41
CA TYR A 365 -12.06 4.29 1.32
C TYR A 365 -12.62 4.43 2.74
N THR A 366 -12.56 5.64 3.31
CA THR A 366 -13.04 5.90 4.66
C THR A 366 -14.55 5.64 4.77
N LEU A 367 -15.33 6.01 3.75
CA LEU A 367 -16.77 5.73 3.73
C LEU A 367 -17.08 4.23 3.63
N ALA A 368 -16.40 3.51 2.75
CA ALA A 368 -16.54 2.05 2.62
C ALA A 368 -16.20 1.35 3.94
N MET A 369 -15.17 1.82 4.64
CA MET A 369 -14.75 1.26 5.92
C MET A 369 -15.70 1.57 7.07
N ALA A 370 -16.20 2.81 7.16
CA ALA A 370 -17.22 3.17 8.12
C ALA A 370 -18.48 2.31 7.92
N THR A 371 -18.91 2.14 6.66
CA THR A 371 -20.06 1.32 6.28
C THR A 371 -19.83 -0.17 6.61
N GLY A 372 -18.67 -0.73 6.25
CA GLY A 372 -18.34 -2.12 6.56
C GLY A 372 -18.30 -2.39 8.07
N CYS A 373 -17.73 -1.47 8.85
CA CYS A 373 -17.70 -1.57 10.30
C CYS A 373 -19.08 -1.46 10.94
N LEU A 374 -19.98 -0.67 10.35
CA LEU A 374 -21.39 -0.59 10.75
C LEU A 374 -22.12 -1.90 10.46
N LEU A 375 -22.02 -2.41 9.23
CA LEU A 375 -22.68 -3.65 8.78
C LEU A 375 -22.21 -4.87 9.56
N TRP A 376 -20.94 -4.88 10.00
CA TRP A 376 -20.36 -5.99 10.75
C TRP A 376 -20.12 -5.67 12.22
N ARG A 377 -20.79 -4.67 12.78
CA ARG A 377 -20.58 -4.24 14.16
C ARG A 377 -20.80 -5.37 15.18
N GLN A 378 -21.78 -6.24 14.94
CA GLN A 378 -22.12 -7.35 15.82
C GLN A 378 -21.21 -8.58 15.68
N THR A 379 -20.33 -8.59 14.67
CA THR A 379 -19.43 -9.73 14.49
C THR A 379 -18.34 -9.71 15.56
N GLY A 380 -18.05 -10.88 16.13
CA GLY A 380 -17.19 -11.03 17.30
C GLY A 380 -15.70 -10.69 17.06
N PRO A 381 -14.79 -11.19 17.91
CA PRO A 381 -13.35 -10.89 17.88
C PRO A 381 -12.66 -11.15 16.52
N ALA A 382 -13.30 -11.95 15.67
CA ALA A 382 -13.00 -12.17 14.26
C ALA A 382 -12.69 -10.91 13.43
N LEU A 383 -13.28 -9.75 13.75
CA LEU A 383 -13.07 -8.50 13.00
C LEU A 383 -12.10 -7.52 13.64
N VAL A 384 -11.49 -7.84 14.77
CA VAL A 384 -10.48 -6.97 15.41
C VAL A 384 -9.36 -6.58 14.43
N PRO A 385 -8.78 -7.50 13.61
CA PRO A 385 -7.77 -7.12 12.62
C PRO A 385 -8.24 -6.00 11.67
N TRP A 386 -9.46 -6.14 11.12
CA TRP A 386 -10.03 -5.15 10.21
C TRP A 386 -10.22 -3.79 10.87
N ARG A 387 -10.79 -3.78 12.08
CA ARG A 387 -11.01 -2.55 12.85
C ARG A 387 -9.69 -1.84 13.16
N ILE A 388 -8.64 -2.59 13.52
CA ILE A 388 -7.30 -2.01 13.74
C ILE A 388 -6.78 -1.37 12.46
N MET A 389 -6.80 -2.08 11.32
CA MET A 389 -6.31 -1.50 10.07
C MET A 389 -7.09 -0.23 9.68
N VAL A 390 -8.41 -0.21 9.90
CA VAL A 390 -9.27 0.95 9.60
C VAL A 390 -8.84 2.15 10.46
N LEU A 391 -8.68 1.94 11.76
CA LEU A 391 -8.31 3.00 12.70
C LEU A 391 -6.86 3.46 12.49
N THR A 392 -5.92 2.56 12.20
CA THR A 392 -4.54 2.95 11.87
C THR A 392 -4.49 3.83 10.62
N ASN A 393 -5.36 3.60 9.63
CA ASN A 393 -5.44 4.44 8.44
C ASN A 393 -5.83 5.90 8.76
N ALA A 394 -6.57 6.13 9.85
CA ALA A 394 -6.93 7.48 10.29
C ALA A 394 -5.72 8.29 10.81
N LEU A 395 -4.58 7.65 11.10
CA LEU A 395 -3.33 8.34 11.51
C LEU A 395 -2.61 9.07 10.38
N LEU A 396 -3.07 8.92 9.14
CA LEU A 396 -2.40 9.44 7.95
C LEU A 396 -2.00 10.92 8.05
N PRO A 397 -2.86 11.86 8.51
CA PRO A 397 -2.48 13.26 8.63
C PRO A 397 -1.30 13.49 9.59
N GLY A 398 -1.22 12.69 10.65
CA GLY A 398 -0.14 12.79 11.64
C GLY A 398 1.25 12.45 11.09
N LEU A 399 1.32 11.72 9.97
CA LEU A 399 2.58 11.34 9.33
C LEU A 399 2.99 12.28 8.19
N CYS A 400 2.05 13.10 7.70
CA CYS A 400 2.34 14.02 6.59
C CYS A 400 3.42 15.03 6.99
N LEU A 401 3.40 15.53 8.23
CA LEU A 401 4.38 16.49 8.72
C LEU A 401 5.81 15.92 8.81
N PRO A 402 6.08 14.77 9.48
CA PRO A 402 7.44 14.25 9.56
C PRO A 402 7.99 13.82 8.21
N PHE A 403 7.17 13.25 7.32
CA PHE A 403 7.61 12.95 5.95
C PHE A 403 7.86 14.23 5.15
N GLY A 404 6.97 15.24 5.26
CA GLY A 404 7.16 16.54 4.63
C GLY A 404 8.44 17.24 5.07
N LEU A 405 8.73 17.25 6.38
CA LEU A 405 9.97 17.80 6.93
C LEU A 405 11.21 17.05 6.45
N GLY A 406 11.15 15.71 6.39
CA GLY A 406 12.24 14.90 5.83
C GLY A 406 12.50 15.21 4.36
N LEU A 407 11.43 15.47 3.60
CA LEU A 407 11.49 15.82 2.19
C LEU A 407 11.81 17.30 1.92
N ALA A 408 11.70 18.19 2.91
CA ALA A 408 12.01 19.61 2.75
C ALA A 408 13.47 19.86 2.31
N TRP A 409 14.36 18.92 2.61
CA TRP A 409 15.79 18.98 2.29
C TRP A 409 16.15 18.47 0.89
N THR A 410 15.19 17.99 0.10
CA THR A 410 15.46 17.42 -1.23
C THR A 410 15.57 18.49 -2.33
N GLY A 411 15.18 19.74 -2.04
CA GLY A 411 15.06 20.80 -3.03
C GLY A 411 13.87 20.62 -3.99
N TRP A 412 12.94 19.71 -3.69
CA TRP A 412 11.73 19.51 -4.48
C TRP A 412 10.75 20.67 -4.31
N SER A 413 9.85 20.85 -5.29
CA SER A 413 8.74 21.80 -5.16
C SER A 413 7.83 21.41 -3.98
N LEU A 414 7.19 22.39 -3.33
CA LEU A 414 6.30 22.10 -2.21
C LEU A 414 5.15 21.16 -2.60
N SER A 415 4.56 21.33 -3.78
CA SER A 415 3.51 20.44 -4.27
C SER A 415 3.99 18.99 -4.38
N ALA A 416 5.23 18.77 -4.83
CA ALA A 416 5.83 17.45 -4.86
C ALA A 416 6.05 16.88 -3.45
N ILE A 417 6.53 17.72 -2.52
CA ILE A 417 6.71 17.34 -1.10
C ILE A 417 5.37 16.91 -0.48
N GLN A 418 4.31 17.69 -0.70
CA GLN A 418 2.97 17.39 -0.19
C GLN A 418 2.44 16.04 -0.72
N THR A 419 2.45 15.86 -2.05
CA THR A 419 1.95 14.61 -2.68
C THR A 419 2.80 13.40 -2.29
N SER A 420 4.12 13.58 -2.18
CA SER A 420 5.02 12.54 -1.65
C SER A 420 4.67 12.21 -0.21
N ALA A 421 4.55 13.21 0.67
CA ALA A 421 4.24 13.01 2.07
C ALA A 421 2.91 12.27 2.28
N LEU A 422 1.88 12.58 1.48
CA LEU A 422 0.61 11.85 1.48
C LEU A 422 0.82 10.37 1.09
N THR A 423 1.53 10.12 -0.01
CA THR A 423 1.81 8.77 -0.51
C THR A 423 2.58 7.93 0.52
N LEU A 424 3.65 8.51 1.09
CA LEU A 424 4.49 7.86 2.09
C LEU A 424 3.72 7.58 3.38
N SER A 425 2.93 8.57 3.83
CA SER A 425 2.08 8.43 5.02
C SER A 425 1.07 7.31 4.85
N TRP A 426 0.42 7.23 3.70
CA TRP A 426 -0.59 6.21 3.45
C TRP A 426 0.01 4.81 3.37
N GLY A 427 1.12 4.66 2.64
CA GLY A 427 1.85 3.40 2.60
C GLY A 427 2.30 2.95 4.00
N PHE A 428 2.80 3.88 4.81
CA PHE A 428 3.23 3.62 6.19
C PHE A 428 2.08 3.14 7.09
N VAL A 429 0.94 3.86 7.13
CA VAL A 429 -0.19 3.47 7.98
C VAL A 429 -0.80 2.15 7.53
N ALA A 430 -0.86 1.88 6.22
CA ALA A 430 -1.36 0.61 5.73
C ALA A 430 -0.45 -0.54 6.17
N TRP A 431 0.87 -0.40 5.99
CA TRP A 431 1.86 -1.39 6.37
C TRP A 431 1.83 -1.68 7.88
N HIS A 432 1.85 -0.63 8.72
CA HIS A 432 1.76 -0.78 10.17
C HIS A 432 0.39 -1.25 10.64
N GLY A 433 -0.69 -0.86 9.96
CA GLY A 433 -2.04 -1.33 10.23
C GLY A 433 -2.15 -2.83 10.04
N PHE A 434 -1.64 -3.35 8.91
CA PHE A 434 -1.57 -4.79 8.66
C PHE A 434 -0.72 -5.51 9.70
N ALA A 435 0.51 -5.02 9.93
CA ALA A 435 1.41 -5.64 10.90
C ALA A 435 0.77 -5.69 12.29
N SER A 436 0.02 -4.64 12.68
CA SER A 436 -0.68 -4.60 13.96
C SER A 436 -1.88 -5.54 14.02
N ALA A 437 -2.67 -5.55 12.95
CA ALA A 437 -3.87 -6.37 12.81
C ALA A 437 -3.56 -7.87 12.84
N TYR A 438 -2.38 -8.27 12.35
CA TYR A 438 -1.91 -9.65 12.34
C TYR A 438 -0.75 -9.91 13.29
N GLY A 439 -0.53 -9.04 14.29
CA GLY A 439 0.39 -9.27 15.40
C GLY A 439 1.84 -9.58 14.99
N LEU A 440 2.33 -8.97 13.91
CA LEU A 440 3.65 -9.28 13.38
C LEU A 440 4.75 -8.67 14.25
N PRO A 441 5.80 -9.43 14.62
CA PRO A 441 6.86 -8.93 15.50
C PRO A 441 7.80 -7.99 14.74
N LEU A 442 7.91 -6.74 15.22
CA LEU A 442 8.90 -5.79 14.72
C LEU A 442 10.32 -6.12 15.23
N PRO A 443 11.38 -5.63 14.55
CA PRO A 443 12.75 -5.70 15.07
C PRO A 443 12.84 -5.19 16.51
N GLY A 444 13.48 -5.97 17.39
CA GLY A 444 13.59 -5.64 18.82
C GLY A 444 12.38 -6.04 19.68
N GLY A 445 11.26 -6.44 19.08
CA GLY A 445 10.11 -6.96 19.82
C GLY A 445 10.39 -8.36 20.41
N ALA A 446 9.88 -8.61 21.61
CA ALA A 446 9.91 -9.94 22.20
C ALA A 446 9.15 -10.93 21.31
N VAL A 447 9.77 -12.07 21.00
CA VAL A 447 9.09 -13.17 20.30
C VAL A 447 7.97 -13.64 21.20
N GLN A 448 6.72 -13.63 20.72
CA GLN A 448 5.61 -14.24 21.46
C GLN A 448 5.97 -15.71 21.69
N ALA A 449 6.25 -16.07 22.94
CA ALA A 449 6.55 -17.45 23.29
C ALA A 449 5.40 -18.33 22.77
N ALA A 450 5.73 -19.32 21.95
CA ALA A 450 4.75 -20.30 21.52
C ALA A 450 4.10 -20.86 22.80
N PRO A 451 2.76 -20.95 22.89
CA PRO A 451 2.11 -21.43 24.10
C PRO A 451 2.68 -22.81 24.45
N THR A 452 3.52 -22.85 25.49
CA THR A 452 4.21 -24.03 25.96
C THR A 452 3.22 -24.84 26.77
N GLY A 453 2.42 -25.67 26.10
CA GLY A 453 1.51 -26.54 26.84
C GLY A 453 0.75 -27.49 25.95
N LYS A 454 1.22 -28.75 25.88
CA LYS A 454 0.50 -30.04 25.68
C LYS A 454 -0.63 -30.15 24.63
N SER A 455 -0.97 -29.08 23.90
CA SER A 455 -2.10 -28.98 22.97
C SER A 455 -1.69 -29.17 21.51
N CYS A 456 -0.39 -29.23 21.20
CA CYS A 456 0.08 -29.53 19.84
C CYS A 456 0.15 -31.02 19.52
N ALA A 457 -0.02 -31.92 20.49
CA ALA A 457 -0.07 -33.37 20.25
C ALA A 457 -1.44 -33.86 19.72
N GLN A 458 -2.35 -32.93 19.39
CA GLN A 458 -3.68 -33.24 18.84
C GLN A 458 -3.99 -32.51 17.52
N LEU A 459 -2.96 -31.97 16.86
CA LEU A 459 -3.01 -31.46 15.48
C LEU A 459 -2.05 -32.28 14.63
#